data_AF-A0A2E5GZZ0-F1
#
_entry.id   AF-A0A2E5GZZ0-F1
#
_cell.length_a   1.000
_cell.length_b   1.000
_cell.length_c   1.000
_cell.angle_alpha   90.00
_cell.angle_beta   90.00
_cell.angle_gamma   90.00
#
_symmetry.space_group_name_H-M   'P 1'
#
loop_
_entity.id
_entity.type
_entity.pdbx_description
1 polymer ?
#
loop_
_entity_poly.entity_id
_entity_poly.type
_entity_poly.pdbx_seq_one_letter_code
_entity_poly.pdbx_strand_id
1 'polypeptide(L)'
;MLAKSFWWRIVTAGVTTVAMFTVAETTLVDLRTVEDPVLSDVSTPPPEPRTPLRFIATAYCKGHTTRSGIPVRSGIAASDPSILPLGSIIRVSSTGTHDGLYTILDTGPAIQGRMIDIYMWSCYEALEFGRRPLDITIVRLGWSPADSVPERIDEEFQRREKEWQPKHLFSRPLTLNAPPPG
;
A
#
# COMPACT_ATOMS: atom_id res chain seq x y z
N MET A 1 19.53 -84.79 11.50
CA MET A 1 20.06 -83.43 11.75
C MET A 1 19.39 -82.43 10.81
N LEU A 2 18.14 -81.99 11.08
CA LEU A 2 17.41 -81.02 10.22
C LEU A 2 16.58 -79.99 11.02
N ALA A 3 16.45 -80.14 12.35
CA ALA A 3 15.54 -79.33 13.17
C ALA A 3 16.12 -77.97 13.65
N LYS A 4 17.46 -77.84 13.80
CA LYS A 4 18.08 -76.60 14.29
C LYS A 4 18.09 -75.46 13.26
N SER A 5 18.21 -75.79 11.97
CA SER A 5 18.22 -74.81 10.87
C SER A 5 16.83 -74.23 10.62
N PHE A 6 15.77 -75.03 10.79
CA PHE A 6 14.41 -74.58 10.56
C PHE A 6 13.93 -73.57 11.60
N TRP A 7 14.27 -73.80 12.88
CA TRP A 7 13.92 -72.89 13.96
C TRP A 7 14.65 -71.54 13.84
N TRP A 8 15.92 -71.54 13.43
CA TRP A 8 16.67 -70.31 13.18
C TRP A 8 16.06 -69.47 12.04
N ARG A 9 15.58 -70.12 10.97
CA ARG A 9 14.95 -69.45 9.82
C ARG A 9 13.61 -68.79 10.17
N ILE A 10 12.84 -69.41 11.07
CA ILE A 10 11.58 -68.84 11.59
C ILE A 10 11.86 -67.63 12.47
N VAL A 11 12.87 -67.70 13.34
CA VAL A 11 13.26 -66.58 14.20
C VAL A 11 13.77 -65.40 13.37
N THR A 12 14.60 -65.64 12.35
CA THR A 12 15.08 -64.55 11.47
C THR A 12 13.96 -63.89 10.67
N ALA A 13 12.99 -64.67 10.17
CA ALA A 13 11.85 -64.12 9.42
C ALA A 13 10.94 -63.27 10.32
N GLY A 14 10.67 -63.72 11.55
CA GLY A 14 9.89 -62.96 12.53
C GLY A 14 10.55 -61.65 12.97
N VAL A 15 11.88 -61.65 13.14
CA VAL A 15 12.62 -60.42 13.49
C VAL A 15 12.60 -59.41 12.34
N THR A 16 12.71 -59.86 11.08
CA THR A 16 12.66 -58.95 9.93
C THR A 16 11.29 -58.31 9.72
N THR A 17 10.19 -59.04 9.94
CA THR A 17 8.84 -58.48 9.81
C THR A 17 8.50 -57.52 10.95
N VAL A 18 8.88 -57.84 12.19
CA VAL A 18 8.68 -56.93 13.33
C VAL A 18 9.51 -55.65 13.17
N ALA A 19 10.78 -55.74 12.76
CA ALA A 19 11.61 -54.56 12.51
C ALA A 19 11.01 -53.67 11.39
N MET A 20 10.51 -54.26 10.31
CA MET A 20 9.92 -53.51 9.19
C MET A 20 8.56 -52.86 9.55
N PHE A 21 7.77 -53.50 10.42
CA PHE A 21 6.54 -52.89 10.98
C PHE A 21 6.85 -51.76 11.97
N THR A 22 7.87 -51.91 12.83
CA THR A 22 8.26 -50.83 13.77
C THR A 22 8.84 -49.61 13.06
N VAL A 23 9.55 -49.79 11.94
CA VAL A 23 10.08 -48.67 11.14
C VAL A 23 8.98 -47.94 10.37
N ALA A 24 7.87 -48.61 10.00
CA ALA A 24 6.74 -47.97 9.33
C ALA A 24 5.87 -47.13 10.28
N GLU A 25 5.72 -47.50 11.54
CA GLU A 25 4.95 -46.71 12.51
C GLU A 25 5.72 -45.47 13.00
N THR A 26 7.05 -45.52 13.06
CA THR A 26 7.87 -44.37 13.53
C THR A 26 7.91 -43.19 12.56
N THR A 27 7.61 -43.37 11.26
CA THR A 27 7.56 -42.27 10.28
C THR A 27 6.21 -41.56 10.22
N LEU A 28 5.15 -42.15 10.78
CA LEU A 28 3.80 -41.58 10.74
C LEU A 28 3.54 -40.58 11.89
N VAL A 29 4.41 -40.55 12.89
CA VAL A 29 4.29 -39.65 14.05
C VAL A 29 4.84 -38.25 13.75
N ASP A 30 5.73 -38.10 12.77
CA ASP A 30 6.44 -36.83 12.51
C ASP A 30 5.72 -35.88 11.52
N LEU A 31 4.58 -36.30 10.95
CA LEU A 31 3.73 -35.41 10.12
C LEU A 31 2.56 -34.76 10.88
N ARG A 32 2.36 -35.13 12.14
CA ARG A 32 1.35 -34.50 13.00
C ARG A 32 2.06 -33.59 13.98
N THR A 33 2.14 -32.32 13.60
CA THR A 33 2.30 -31.10 14.42
C THR A 33 3.20 -30.08 13.72
N VAL A 34 2.73 -29.61 12.56
CA VAL A 34 2.76 -28.19 12.23
C VAL A 34 1.36 -27.83 11.72
N GLU A 35 0.35 -28.12 12.54
CA GLU A 35 -0.86 -27.29 12.50
C GLU A 35 -0.47 -26.05 13.31
N ASP A 36 0.18 -25.08 12.66
CA ASP A 36 0.29 -23.74 13.21
C ASP A 36 -1.14 -23.24 13.44
N PRO A 37 -1.61 -23.04 14.70
CA PRO A 37 -2.94 -22.49 14.95
C PRO A 37 -3.02 -20.98 14.61
N VAL A 38 -2.04 -20.46 13.87
CA VAL A 38 -1.92 -19.03 13.55
C VAL A 38 -2.89 -18.61 12.42
N LEU A 39 -3.57 -19.56 11.76
CA LEU A 39 -4.46 -19.25 10.63
C LEU A 39 -5.97 -19.34 10.92
N SER A 40 -6.39 -19.58 12.16
CA SER A 40 -7.83 -19.67 12.49
C SER A 40 -8.43 -18.41 13.11
N ASP A 41 -7.62 -17.38 13.36
CA ASP A 41 -8.12 -16.06 13.78
C ASP A 41 -7.43 -14.92 13.02
N VAL A 42 -7.42 -15.04 11.69
CA VAL A 42 -7.44 -13.84 10.84
C VAL A 42 -8.86 -13.72 10.31
N SER A 43 -9.82 -13.54 11.22
CA SER A 43 -11.04 -12.84 10.84
C SER A 43 -10.59 -11.42 10.50
N THR A 44 -10.22 -11.21 9.23
CA THR A 44 -10.02 -9.85 8.74
C THR A 44 -11.39 -9.21 8.95
N PRO A 45 -11.53 -8.19 9.82
CA PRO A 45 -12.79 -7.48 9.92
C PRO A 45 -13.16 -7.06 8.49
N PRO A 46 -14.46 -7.12 8.11
CA PRO A 46 -14.89 -6.55 6.84
C PRO A 46 -14.21 -5.19 6.70
N PRO A 47 -13.61 -4.85 5.55
CA PRO A 47 -12.89 -3.59 5.41
C PRO A 47 -13.83 -2.48 5.88
N GLU A 48 -13.47 -1.84 6.99
CA GLU A 48 -14.18 -0.68 7.51
C GLU A 48 -14.47 0.24 6.31
N PRO A 49 -15.74 0.66 6.10
CA PRO A 49 -16.10 1.46 4.95
C PRO A 49 -15.31 2.77 5.02
N ARG A 50 -14.21 2.84 4.25
CA ARG A 50 -13.37 4.04 4.23
C ARG A 50 -14.16 5.19 3.65
N THR A 51 -14.11 6.33 4.35
CA THR A 51 -14.88 7.51 3.96
C THR A 51 -14.27 8.12 2.70
N PRO A 52 -15.05 8.28 1.60
CA PRO A 52 -14.56 8.99 0.42
C PRO A 52 -14.36 10.47 0.75
N LEU A 53 -13.20 11.01 0.35
CA LEU A 53 -12.81 12.40 0.50
C LEU A 53 -12.92 13.11 -0.85
N ARG A 54 -13.58 14.28 -0.85
CA ARG A 54 -13.72 15.12 -2.04
C ARG A 54 -12.42 15.89 -2.30
N PHE A 55 -11.85 15.71 -3.49
CA PHE A 55 -10.66 16.42 -3.97
C PHE A 55 -10.94 17.09 -5.31
N ILE A 56 -10.14 18.11 -5.63
CA ILE A 56 -10.03 18.59 -7.01
C ILE A 56 -8.89 17.85 -7.69
N ALA A 57 -9.15 17.29 -8.87
CA ALA A 57 -8.12 16.66 -9.68
C ALA A 57 -7.87 17.43 -10.96
N THR A 58 -6.59 17.48 -11.34
CA THR A 58 -6.10 17.83 -12.67
C THR A 58 -5.25 16.68 -13.22
N ALA A 59 -4.70 16.85 -14.42
CA ALA A 59 -3.74 15.92 -14.98
C ALA A 59 -2.54 16.64 -15.58
N TYR A 60 -1.38 15.97 -15.53
CA TYR A 60 -0.14 16.43 -16.11
C TYR A 60 0.54 15.32 -16.93
N CYS A 61 1.37 15.70 -17.89
CA CYS A 61 2.05 14.77 -18.81
C CYS A 61 3.57 14.99 -18.92
N LYS A 62 4.09 16.05 -18.28
CA LYS A 62 5.49 16.48 -18.44
C LYS A 62 6.34 16.02 -17.28
N GLY A 63 7.65 15.90 -17.54
CA GLY A 63 8.65 15.48 -16.56
C GLY A 63 9.13 14.05 -16.79
N HIS A 64 10.33 13.74 -16.29
CA HIS A 64 10.94 12.40 -16.38
C HIS A 64 11.05 11.72 -15.02
N THR A 65 11.20 12.52 -13.96
CA THR A 65 11.45 12.04 -12.60
C THR A 65 10.55 12.82 -11.66
N THR A 66 9.82 12.09 -10.81
CA THR A 66 8.97 12.66 -9.77
C THR A 66 9.80 13.28 -8.65
N ARG A 67 9.19 14.11 -7.79
CA ARG A 67 9.85 14.65 -6.60
C ARG A 67 10.48 13.57 -5.70
N SER A 68 9.89 12.37 -5.64
CA SER A 68 10.44 11.23 -4.88
C SER A 68 11.69 10.59 -5.50
N GLY A 69 12.08 10.97 -6.72
CA GLY A 69 13.20 10.39 -7.45
C GLY A 69 12.85 9.20 -8.35
N ILE A 70 11.57 8.77 -8.36
CA ILE A 70 11.10 7.66 -9.20
C ILE A 70 10.74 8.17 -10.61
N PRO A 71 11.11 7.45 -11.69
CA PRO A 71 10.66 7.77 -13.04
C PRO A 71 9.13 7.82 -13.16
N VAL A 72 8.62 8.79 -13.91
CA VAL A 72 7.17 8.94 -14.11
C VAL A 72 6.58 7.74 -14.87
N ARG A 73 5.37 7.34 -14.49
CA ARG A 73 4.57 6.28 -15.13
C ARG A 73 3.11 6.40 -14.70
N SER A 74 2.22 5.74 -15.43
CA SER A 74 0.81 5.61 -15.05
C SER A 74 0.65 5.08 -13.62
N GLY A 75 -0.36 5.56 -12.91
CA GLY A 75 -0.57 5.25 -11.49
C GLY A 75 0.22 6.13 -10.53
N ILE A 76 0.84 7.20 -11.02
CA ILE A 76 1.46 8.25 -10.20
C ILE A 76 0.57 9.49 -10.18
N ALA A 77 0.51 10.15 -9.03
CA ALA A 77 -0.06 11.49 -8.91
C ALA A 77 0.83 12.40 -8.06
N ALA A 78 0.66 13.70 -8.25
CA ALA A 78 1.21 14.75 -7.41
C ALA A 78 0.16 15.24 -6.41
N SER A 79 0.60 15.67 -5.23
CA SER A 79 -0.26 16.31 -4.23
C SER A 79 0.51 17.31 -3.38
N ASP A 80 -0.19 17.97 -2.45
CA ASP A 80 0.43 18.73 -1.38
C ASP A 80 0.96 17.77 -0.29
N PRO A 81 2.29 17.71 -0.05
CA PRO A 81 2.87 16.81 0.94
C PRO A 81 2.46 17.14 2.38
N SER A 82 1.92 18.34 2.62
CA SER A 82 1.49 18.79 3.95
C SER A 82 0.21 18.08 4.39
N ILE A 83 -0.66 17.68 3.46
CA ILE A 83 -1.89 16.92 3.76
C ILE A 83 -1.85 15.47 3.27
N LEU A 84 -1.18 15.22 2.15
CA LEU A 84 -1.07 13.92 1.53
C LEU A 84 0.41 13.68 1.19
N PRO A 85 1.19 13.12 2.12
CA PRO A 85 2.64 12.96 1.99
C PRO A 85 3.04 12.04 0.83
N LEU A 86 4.29 12.18 0.37
CA LEU A 86 4.88 11.22 -0.55
C LEU A 86 4.84 9.79 0.02
N GLY A 87 4.59 8.81 -0.83
CA GLY A 87 4.41 7.40 -0.48
C GLY A 87 2.96 7.01 -0.19
N SER A 88 2.07 7.99 -0.03
CA SER A 88 0.64 7.74 0.15
C SER A 88 0.06 6.98 -1.04
N ILE A 89 -0.90 6.11 -0.77
CA ILE A 89 -1.65 5.37 -1.78
C ILE A 89 -3.10 5.81 -1.66
N ILE A 90 -3.69 6.20 -2.79
CA ILE A 90 -5.10 6.59 -2.87
C ILE A 90 -5.80 5.71 -3.90
N ARG A 91 -7.07 5.41 -3.66
CA ARG A 91 -8.00 4.90 -4.66
C ARG A 91 -8.83 6.07 -5.15
N VAL A 92 -8.77 6.35 -6.44
CA VAL A 92 -9.66 7.31 -7.10
C VAL A 92 -10.91 6.56 -7.54
N SER A 93 -12.08 7.05 -7.15
CA SER A 93 -13.37 6.52 -7.58
C SER A 93 -13.96 7.45 -8.65
N SER A 94 -14.00 6.98 -9.90
CA SER A 94 -14.55 7.75 -11.02
C SER A 94 -15.34 6.85 -11.97
N THR A 95 -16.31 7.40 -12.71
CA THR A 95 -17.11 6.65 -13.68
C THR A 95 -16.39 6.38 -15.01
N GLY A 96 -15.07 6.60 -15.07
CA GLY A 96 -14.30 6.54 -16.32
C GLY A 96 -12.99 5.78 -16.19
N THR A 97 -12.11 5.96 -17.18
CA THR A 97 -10.81 5.28 -17.32
C THR A 97 -9.77 5.66 -16.27
N HIS A 98 -10.10 6.59 -15.37
CA HIS A 98 -9.23 7.09 -14.30
C HIS A 98 -9.59 6.51 -12.92
N ASP A 99 -10.51 5.52 -12.85
CA ASP A 99 -10.68 4.72 -11.64
C ASP A 99 -9.44 3.86 -11.41
N GLY A 100 -8.94 3.85 -10.18
CA GLY A 100 -7.79 3.01 -9.85
C GLY A 100 -6.98 3.46 -8.65
N LEU A 101 -5.85 2.78 -8.44
CA LEU A 101 -4.89 3.10 -7.40
C LEU A 101 -3.80 4.02 -7.94
N TYR A 102 -3.53 5.07 -7.18
CA TYR A 102 -2.47 6.04 -7.47
C TYR A 102 -1.54 6.17 -6.28
N THR A 103 -0.24 6.23 -6.57
CA THR A 103 0.79 6.50 -5.57
C THR A 103 1.22 7.96 -5.66
N ILE A 104 1.20 8.63 -4.52
CA ILE A 104 1.67 10.00 -4.40
C ILE A 104 3.20 9.98 -4.38
N LEU A 105 3.80 10.32 -5.51
CA LEU A 105 5.26 10.32 -5.66
C LEU A 105 5.81 11.67 -6.10
N ASP A 106 4.93 12.60 -6.43
CA ASP A 106 5.31 13.90 -6.96
C ASP A 106 4.65 15.07 -6.20
N THR A 107 5.14 16.28 -6.46
CA THR A 107 4.62 17.52 -5.84
C THR A 107 4.57 18.63 -6.88
N GLY A 108 3.58 19.52 -6.80
CA GLY A 108 3.50 20.69 -7.67
C GLY A 108 3.29 21.98 -6.87
N PRO A 109 3.92 23.12 -7.25
CA PRO A 109 3.70 24.40 -6.56
C PRO A 109 2.24 24.88 -6.68
N ALA A 110 1.53 24.49 -7.74
CA ALA A 110 0.11 24.80 -7.94
C ALA A 110 -0.85 23.77 -7.29
N ILE A 111 -0.33 22.64 -6.81
CA ILE A 111 -1.11 21.55 -6.24
C ILE A 111 -1.02 21.65 -4.71
N GLN A 112 -1.97 22.37 -4.11
CA GLN A 112 -1.98 22.73 -2.70
C GLN A 112 -3.30 22.33 -2.03
N GLY A 113 -3.26 21.92 -0.77
CA GLY A 113 -4.44 21.43 -0.04
C GLY A 113 -5.07 20.21 -0.71
N ARG A 114 -6.41 20.13 -0.73
CA ARG A 114 -7.19 19.02 -1.33
C ARG A 114 -7.17 19.02 -2.87
N MET A 115 -5.97 19.01 -3.44
CA MET A 115 -5.74 18.89 -4.88
C MET A 115 -4.81 17.72 -5.17
N ILE A 116 -5.10 17.02 -6.27
CA ILE A 116 -4.20 16.03 -6.86
C ILE A 116 -4.00 16.34 -8.35
N ASP A 117 -2.86 15.93 -8.88
CA ASP A 117 -2.53 16.04 -10.30
C ASP A 117 -2.11 14.66 -10.82
N ILE A 118 -2.93 14.04 -11.66
CA ILE A 118 -2.71 12.66 -12.12
C ILE A 118 -1.77 12.65 -13.31
N TYR A 119 -0.73 11.81 -13.26
CA TYR A 119 0.14 11.65 -14.42
C TYR A 119 -0.56 10.88 -15.54
N MET A 120 -0.46 11.40 -16.76
CA MET A 120 -0.93 10.78 -17.99
C MET A 120 0.14 10.85 -19.06
N TRP A 121 0.30 9.79 -19.86
CA TRP A 121 1.29 9.77 -20.94
C TRP A 121 0.97 10.79 -22.04
N SER A 122 -0.30 10.95 -22.39
CA SER A 122 -0.73 11.87 -23.42
C SER A 122 -1.08 13.22 -22.84
N CYS A 123 -0.40 14.28 -23.31
CA CYS A 123 -0.77 15.64 -22.98
C CYS A 123 -2.16 16.03 -23.50
N TYR A 124 -2.61 15.39 -24.58
CA TYR A 124 -3.97 15.58 -25.08
C TYR A 124 -5.00 15.02 -24.09
N GLU A 125 -4.79 13.81 -23.59
CA GLU A 125 -5.65 13.21 -22.56
C GLU A 125 -5.63 14.03 -21.27
N ALA A 126 -4.46 14.55 -20.86
CA ALA A 126 -4.36 15.41 -19.69
C ALA A 126 -5.17 16.72 -19.84
N LEU A 127 -5.18 17.30 -21.04
CA LEU A 127 -5.99 18.47 -21.35
C LEU A 127 -7.49 18.15 -21.37
N GLU A 128 -7.87 17.02 -21.96
CA GLU A 128 -9.26 16.54 -21.98
C GLU A 128 -9.77 16.18 -20.57
N PHE A 129 -8.90 15.65 -19.71
CA PHE A 129 -9.19 15.43 -18.31
C PHE A 129 -9.58 16.74 -17.60
N GLY A 130 -8.84 17.82 -17.86
CA GLY A 130 -9.16 19.14 -17.31
C GLY A 130 -9.18 19.17 -15.78
N ARG A 131 -9.89 20.14 -15.20
CA ARG A 131 -10.06 20.28 -13.74
C ARG A 131 -11.44 19.79 -13.33
N ARG A 132 -11.51 18.75 -12.50
CA ARG A 132 -12.77 18.18 -12.06
C ARG A 132 -12.75 17.74 -10.59
N PRO A 133 -13.88 17.83 -9.88
CA PRO A 133 -13.97 17.27 -8.54
C PRO A 133 -14.12 15.73 -8.63
N LEU A 134 -13.41 15.01 -7.77
CA LEU A 134 -13.51 13.55 -7.67
C LEU A 134 -13.44 13.10 -6.21
N ASP A 135 -13.84 11.85 -5.99
CA ASP A 135 -13.79 11.22 -4.67
C ASP A 135 -12.58 10.28 -4.61
N ILE A 136 -11.79 10.42 -3.55
CA ILE A 136 -10.68 9.53 -3.27
C ILE A 136 -10.88 8.82 -1.94
N THR A 137 -10.32 7.63 -1.84
CA THR A 137 -10.15 6.91 -0.58
C THR A 137 -8.66 6.80 -0.30
N ILE A 138 -8.22 7.21 0.88
CA ILE A 138 -6.82 7.03 1.29
C ILE A 138 -6.64 5.58 1.73
N VAL A 139 -5.75 4.86 1.04
CA VAL A 139 -5.43 3.46 1.31
C VAL A 139 -4.28 3.35 2.30
N ARG A 140 -3.32 4.27 2.20
CA ARG A 140 -2.19 4.43 3.10
C ARG A 140 -1.71 5.88 3.07
N LEU A 141 -1.35 6.42 4.23
CA LEU A 141 -0.82 7.77 4.33
C LEU A 141 0.71 7.75 4.51
N GLY A 142 1.46 8.19 3.51
CA GLY A 142 2.93 8.19 3.51
C GLY A 142 3.56 6.80 3.33
N TRP A 143 4.83 6.68 3.70
CA TRP A 143 5.64 5.47 3.51
C TRP A 143 5.46 4.41 4.60
N SER A 144 4.96 4.80 5.78
CA SER A 144 4.85 3.93 6.94
C SER A 144 3.73 2.91 6.75
N PRO A 145 4.00 1.59 6.85
CA PRO A 145 2.95 0.58 6.81
C PRO A 145 1.94 0.73 7.96
N ALA A 146 2.36 1.24 9.12
CA ALA A 146 1.48 1.48 10.26
C ALA A 146 0.37 2.49 9.95
N ASP A 147 0.58 3.38 8.98
CA ASP A 147 -0.40 4.37 8.52
C ASP A 147 -1.31 3.79 7.42
N SER A 148 -1.57 2.48 7.46
CA SER A 148 -2.55 1.77 6.60
C SER A 148 -3.84 1.40 7.34
N VAL A 149 -3.84 1.49 8.68
CA VAL A 149 -5.00 1.21 9.54
C VAL A 149 -6.04 2.32 9.35
N PRO A 150 -7.31 2.00 9.01
CA PRO A 150 -8.33 3.00 8.66
C PRO A 150 -8.49 4.14 9.67
N GLU A 151 -8.64 3.83 10.96
CA GLU A 151 -8.86 4.83 12.02
C GLU A 151 -7.66 5.78 12.12
N ARG A 152 -6.45 5.22 12.04
CA ARG A 152 -5.21 5.98 12.08
C ARG A 152 -5.05 6.87 10.85
N ILE A 153 -5.45 6.40 9.66
CA ILE A 153 -5.45 7.23 8.44
C ILE A 153 -6.35 8.45 8.64
N ASP A 154 -7.56 8.25 9.13
CA ASP A 154 -8.55 9.31 9.26
C ASP A 154 -8.10 10.37 10.27
N GLU A 155 -7.62 9.97 11.45
CA GLU A 155 -7.08 10.88 12.47
C GLU A 155 -5.85 11.66 11.95
N GLU A 156 -4.92 10.97 11.30
CA GLU A 156 -3.66 11.50 10.82
C GLU A 156 -3.86 12.49 9.65
N PHE A 157 -4.83 12.20 8.78
CA PHE A 157 -5.25 13.08 7.69
C PHE A 157 -5.98 14.31 8.24
N GLN A 158 -6.96 14.14 9.13
CA GLN A 158 -7.70 15.26 9.74
C GLN A 158 -6.77 16.21 10.50
N ARG A 159 -5.79 15.67 11.23
CA ARG A 159 -4.79 16.50 11.92
C ARG A 159 -3.99 17.35 10.94
N ARG A 160 -3.45 16.74 9.88
CA ARG A 160 -2.72 17.45 8.82
C ARG A 160 -3.54 18.52 8.15
N GLU A 161 -4.79 18.20 7.83
CA GLU A 161 -5.71 19.16 7.22
C GLU A 161 -5.99 20.34 8.14
N LYS A 162 -6.18 20.10 9.44
CA LYS A 162 -6.38 21.15 10.43
C LYS A 162 -5.15 22.04 10.60
N GLU A 163 -3.96 21.44 10.55
CA GLU A 163 -2.67 22.13 10.63
C GLU A 163 -2.30 22.83 9.32
N TRP A 164 -2.92 22.44 8.20
CA TRP A 164 -2.61 22.97 6.89
C TRP A 164 -2.92 24.47 6.84
N GLN A 165 -1.89 25.23 6.52
CA GLN A 165 -2.00 26.66 6.21
C GLN A 165 -1.75 26.84 4.72
N PRO A 166 -2.57 27.63 4.02
CA PRO A 166 -2.32 27.96 2.63
C PRO A 166 -0.95 28.64 2.53
N LYS A 167 -0.05 28.05 1.73
CA LYS A 167 1.25 28.68 1.41
C LYS A 167 0.98 29.92 0.56
N HIS A 168 0.78 31.06 1.23
CA HIS A 168 0.81 32.36 0.57
C HIS A 168 2.21 32.55 -0.02
N LEU A 169 2.34 32.32 -1.32
CA LEU A 169 3.46 32.88 -2.07
C LEU A 169 3.26 34.41 -2.03
N PHE A 170 3.97 35.06 -1.10
CA PHE A 170 4.02 36.50 -0.81
C PHE A 170 2.84 37.13 -0.06
N SER A 171 2.82 36.96 1.26
CA SER A 171 2.34 37.98 2.20
C SER A 171 3.51 38.62 2.95
N ARG A 172 4.52 39.13 2.23
CA ARG A 172 5.14 40.37 2.72
C ARG A 172 4.07 41.43 2.47
N PRO A 173 3.61 42.18 3.48
CA PRO A 173 2.92 43.42 3.18
C PRO A 173 3.85 44.22 2.27
N LEU A 174 3.41 44.55 1.06
CA LEU A 174 4.04 45.65 0.35
C LEU A 174 3.77 46.88 1.21
N THR A 175 4.69 47.20 2.10
CA THR A 175 4.76 48.53 2.69
C THR A 175 4.98 49.46 1.51
N LEU A 176 3.89 50.03 0.97
CA LEU A 176 3.89 50.95 -0.17
C LEU A 176 4.76 52.20 0.07
N ASN A 177 5.25 52.38 1.30
CA ASN A 177 6.01 53.53 1.78
C ASN A 177 7.47 53.20 2.17
N ALA A 178 8.02 52.04 1.81
CA ALA A 178 9.44 51.79 2.07
C ALA A 178 10.29 52.65 1.09
N PRO A 179 11.21 53.50 1.59
CA PRO A 179 12.10 54.25 0.71
C PRO A 179 13.03 53.28 -0.04
N PRO A 180 13.44 53.61 -1.28
CA PRO A 180 14.33 52.77 -2.07
C PRO A 180 15.68 52.60 -1.34
N PRO A 181 16.35 51.44 -1.50
CA PRO A 181 17.68 51.25 -0.94
C PRO A 181 18.66 52.27 -1.54
N GLY A 182 19.35 52.98 -0.65
CA GLY A 182 20.40 53.95 -1.01
C GLY A 182 21.71 53.31 -1.43
#